data_AF-A0A3M2FXW4-F1
#
_entry.id   AF-A0A3M2FXW4-F1
#
_cell.length_a   1.000
_cell.length_b   1.000
_cell.length_c   1.000
_cell.angle_alpha   90.00
_cell.angle_beta   90.00
_cell.angle_gamma   90.00
#
_symmetry.space_group_name_H-M   'P 1'
#
loop_
_entity.id
_entity.type
_entity.pdbx_description
1 polymer ?
#
loop_
_entity_poly.entity_id
_entity_poly.type
_entity_poly.pdbx_seq_one_letter_code
_entity_poly.pdbx_strand_id
1 'polypeptide(L)'
;MAELPLDVKLPDAEVKKVQKTFDQILLNHLKAGYSKCTFEADKPLMITKNGQDVQNPNIQVTAPLMAGFLRQVTAFQNGINFNETNRDLVDTIVGSKGDYAIEHGETEDRKAILFFVRVIKLDRDHYRLTIEHEPDVKVGYPQLVDISQIKDEDKLHLWFDDFVVRVMSIKNPKPKDIIFAANKSNPYIAITGGLRPLTDVLVRPGVTNRLAMMLIKLSGNPAMLQKIKDNFGKLDTQDIDVAYKTKTNRRLRVNIADTFDMDQEHGCLITMRILPERPVTLDVLNMPSEESRFCLRDWVKKIRMGLFLINGTTGSGKSTTMCALIDYLLRTRSINLITIENPIETMFNPKMYPRSIISQRELGKHSITLHKALESCVRQTLNVAMVGEIRNSTDCMMALELAQAGHLIFATLHAGTVGESIGRMIEMFPADQEKKIREMLASQYRVGLAQILVRGLEGQVEMVLERMWLNDKIRELIEKKQKPGEEKSMRELLEMHKESAGMESLDQCMVGLLQAGRISEDVLMFNSPNPDAVLYRKEKLGLKLSAKWDMTGHTIEKAMDEFGIKGKEDEVVSLQLDRSRRR
;
A
#
# COMPACT_ATOMS: atom_id res chain seq x y z
N MET A 1 -14.12 37.82 -21.62
CA MET A 1 -13.63 37.00 -22.74
C MET A 1 -12.72 37.89 -23.56
N ALA A 2 -11.40 37.74 -23.41
CA ALA A 2 -10.45 38.37 -24.33
C ALA A 2 -10.20 37.35 -25.44
N GLU A 3 -10.53 37.72 -26.68
CA GLU A 3 -10.27 36.94 -27.88
C GLU A 3 -8.76 36.72 -28.02
N LEU A 4 -8.36 35.46 -28.27
CA LEU A 4 -7.01 35.14 -28.71
C LEU A 4 -7.06 34.94 -30.24
N PRO A 5 -6.25 35.65 -31.03
CA PRO A 5 -5.93 35.22 -32.37
C PRO A 5 -4.89 34.11 -32.24
N LEU A 6 -5.32 32.85 -32.18
CA LEU A 6 -4.44 31.69 -32.29
C LEU A 6 -4.60 31.06 -33.68
N ASP A 7 -4.25 31.83 -34.71
CA ASP A 7 -4.01 31.31 -36.05
C ASP A 7 -2.61 30.66 -36.07
N VAL A 8 -2.47 29.55 -35.36
CA VAL A 8 -1.20 28.83 -35.22
C VAL A 8 -1.19 27.68 -36.22
N LYS A 9 -0.83 28.00 -37.47
CA LYS A 9 -0.21 27.00 -38.36
C LYS A 9 1.24 26.83 -37.89
N LEU A 10 1.54 25.75 -37.17
CA LEU A 10 2.91 25.40 -36.81
C LEU A 10 3.58 24.71 -38.00
N PRO A 11 4.70 25.24 -38.55
CA PRO A 11 5.62 24.44 -39.31
C PRO A 11 6.29 23.43 -38.38
N ASP A 12 6.57 22.22 -38.88
CA ASP A 12 7.39 21.21 -38.25
C ASP A 12 8.81 21.74 -37.99
N ALA A 13 9.06 22.40 -36.86
CA ALA A 13 10.35 22.49 -36.17
C ALA A 13 10.31 23.62 -35.13
N GLU A 14 10.08 23.28 -33.86
CA GLU A 14 10.82 23.78 -32.70
C GLU A 14 10.19 23.20 -31.43
N VAL A 15 10.89 22.26 -30.79
CA VAL A 15 10.44 21.57 -29.56
C VAL A 15 9.96 22.56 -28.49
N LYS A 16 10.68 23.67 -28.32
CA LYS A 16 10.32 24.74 -27.38
C LYS A 16 8.98 25.42 -27.69
N LYS A 17 8.62 25.53 -28.98
CA LYS A 17 7.37 26.14 -29.43
C LYS A 17 6.19 25.22 -29.16
N VAL A 18 6.35 23.92 -29.38
CA VAL A 18 5.34 22.90 -29.04
C VAL A 18 5.10 22.87 -27.53
N GLN A 19 6.17 22.81 -26.74
CA GLN A 19 6.10 22.79 -25.27
C GLN A 19 5.36 24.00 -24.72
N LYS A 20 5.78 25.20 -25.13
CA LYS A 20 5.16 26.46 -24.69
C LYS A 20 3.70 26.56 -25.12
N THR A 21 3.35 26.06 -26.31
CA THR A 21 1.97 26.06 -26.80
C THR A 21 1.08 25.14 -25.97
N PHE A 22 1.54 23.93 -25.67
CA PHE A 22 0.80 22.97 -24.86
C PHE A 22 0.53 23.49 -23.45
N ASP A 23 1.58 23.97 -22.78
CA ASP A 23 1.45 24.47 -21.41
C ASP A 23 0.55 25.72 -21.36
N GLN A 24 0.65 26.61 -22.35
CA GLN A 24 -0.20 27.80 -22.44
C GLN A 24 -1.67 27.43 -22.67
N ILE A 25 -1.97 26.43 -23.51
CA ILE A 25 -3.32 25.90 -23.68
C ILE A 25 -3.85 25.46 -22.32
N LEU A 26 -3.12 24.61 -21.60
CA LEU A 26 -3.57 24.10 -20.30
C LEU A 26 -3.76 25.21 -19.26
N LEU A 27 -2.82 26.14 -19.14
CA LEU A 27 -2.92 27.28 -18.21
C LEU A 27 -4.11 28.20 -18.51
N ASN A 28 -4.37 28.50 -19.79
CA ASN A 28 -5.50 29.34 -20.17
C ASN A 28 -6.84 28.65 -19.87
N HIS A 29 -6.93 27.34 -20.12
CA HIS A 29 -8.14 26.59 -19.85
C HIS A 29 -8.41 26.47 -18.35
N LEU A 30 -7.36 26.30 -17.54
CA LEU A 30 -7.48 26.35 -16.09
C LEU A 30 -8.01 27.72 -15.61
N LYS A 31 -7.44 28.82 -16.10
CA LYS A 31 -7.90 30.19 -15.74
C LYS A 31 -9.36 30.44 -16.12
N ALA A 32 -9.87 29.76 -17.14
CA ALA A 32 -11.26 29.85 -17.58
C ALA A 32 -12.22 28.89 -16.84
N GLY A 33 -11.70 28.08 -15.91
CA GLY A 33 -12.46 27.17 -15.06
C GLY A 33 -12.82 25.84 -15.72
N TYR A 34 -12.06 25.40 -16.73
CA TYR A 34 -12.25 24.09 -17.35
C TYR A 34 -11.54 23.00 -16.55
N SER A 35 -12.20 21.85 -16.40
CA SER A 35 -11.69 20.71 -15.60
C SER A 35 -11.00 19.64 -16.45
N LYS A 36 -11.22 19.62 -17.77
CA LYS A 36 -10.64 18.61 -18.66
C LYS A 36 -10.46 19.16 -20.08
N CYS A 37 -9.39 18.73 -20.72
CA CYS A 37 -9.05 18.98 -22.12
C CYS A 37 -8.84 17.62 -22.81
N THR A 38 -9.49 17.39 -23.95
CA THR A 38 -9.29 16.18 -24.75
C THR A 38 -8.82 16.55 -26.14
N PHE A 39 -7.62 16.06 -26.47
CA PHE A 39 -6.92 16.26 -27.72
C PHE A 39 -7.05 14.99 -28.56
N GLU A 40 -7.45 15.16 -29.81
CA GLU A 40 -7.55 14.10 -30.81
C GLU A 40 -7.20 14.69 -32.16
N ALA A 41 -6.40 13.98 -32.96
CA ALA A 41 -5.97 14.48 -34.26
C ALA A 41 -7.17 14.77 -35.16
N ASP A 42 -7.06 15.88 -35.89
CA ASP A 42 -8.03 16.41 -36.85
C ASP A 42 -9.41 16.73 -36.27
N LYS A 43 -9.49 16.93 -34.95
CA LYS A 43 -10.69 17.37 -34.25
C LYS A 43 -10.46 18.70 -33.51
N PRO A 44 -11.54 19.49 -33.28
CA PRO A 44 -11.48 20.61 -32.34
C PRO A 44 -11.11 20.12 -30.94
N LEU A 45 -10.40 20.96 -30.18
CA LEU A 45 -10.14 20.69 -28.77
C LEU A 45 -11.48 20.57 -28.02
N MET A 46 -11.68 19.44 -27.34
CA MET A 46 -12.83 19.25 -26.45
C MET A 46 -12.45 19.72 -25.04
N ILE A 47 -13.33 20.49 -24.40
CA ILE A 47 -13.12 21.01 -23.05
C ILE A 47 -14.33 20.74 -22.17
N THR A 48 -14.11 20.40 -20.92
CA THR A 48 -15.19 20.13 -19.96
C THR A 48 -15.32 21.31 -18.99
N LYS A 49 -16.53 21.85 -18.83
CA LYS A 49 -16.87 22.84 -17.80
C LYS A 49 -18.08 22.37 -17.02
N ASN A 50 -18.01 22.35 -15.69
CA ASN A 50 -19.12 21.92 -14.83
C ASN A 50 -19.72 20.54 -15.23
N GLY A 51 -18.86 19.62 -15.69
CA GLY A 51 -19.27 18.28 -16.14
C GLY A 51 -19.89 18.21 -17.53
N GLN A 52 -19.95 19.31 -18.28
CA GLN A 52 -20.43 19.34 -19.67
C GLN A 52 -19.27 19.52 -20.64
N ASP A 53 -19.22 18.66 -21.67
CA ASP A 53 -18.23 18.72 -22.74
C ASP A 53 -18.67 19.70 -23.82
N VAL A 54 -17.77 20.61 -24.19
CA VAL A 54 -17.99 21.65 -25.20
C VAL A 54 -16.79 21.66 -26.15
N GLN A 55 -17.04 21.92 -27.44
CA GLN A 55 -15.98 22.13 -28.41
C GLN A 55 -15.39 23.54 -28.25
N ASN A 56 -14.07 23.65 -28.26
CA ASN A 56 -13.39 24.92 -28.45
C ASN A 56 -13.08 25.10 -29.95
N PRO A 57 -13.91 25.84 -30.71
CA PRO A 57 -13.74 25.97 -32.16
C PRO A 57 -12.49 26.76 -32.55
N ASN A 58 -11.87 27.47 -31.60
CA ASN A 58 -10.69 28.29 -31.85
C ASN A 58 -9.38 27.48 -31.85
N ILE A 59 -9.42 26.19 -31.46
CA ILE A 59 -8.23 25.33 -31.40
C ILE A 59 -8.51 24.04 -32.16
N GLN A 60 -7.89 23.92 -33.33
CA GLN A 60 -7.88 22.69 -34.12
C GLN A 60 -6.63 21.86 -33.79
N VAL A 61 -6.80 20.61 -33.37
CA VAL A 61 -5.68 19.73 -33.03
C VAL A 61 -5.20 18.99 -34.29
N THR A 62 -4.17 19.50 -34.95
CA THR A 62 -3.59 18.83 -36.14
C THR A 62 -2.78 17.59 -35.74
N ALA A 63 -2.59 16.64 -36.67
CA ALA A 63 -1.78 15.45 -36.42
C ALA A 63 -0.33 15.75 -35.91
N PRO A 64 0.41 16.73 -36.48
CA PRO A 64 1.74 17.09 -35.95
C PRO A 64 1.69 17.65 -34.51
N LEU A 65 0.66 18.45 -34.20
CA LEU A 65 0.46 19.01 -32.86
C LEU A 65 0.18 17.90 -31.84
N MET A 66 -0.71 16.97 -32.19
CA MET A 66 -1.02 15.79 -31.38
C MET A 66 0.22 14.93 -31.12
N ALA A 67 1.01 14.64 -32.15
CA ALA A 67 2.27 13.91 -32.01
C ALA A 67 3.28 14.65 -31.11
N GLY A 68 3.32 15.98 -31.19
CA GLY A 68 4.09 16.84 -30.30
C GLY A 68 3.67 16.69 -28.83
N PHE A 69 2.36 16.76 -28.56
CA PHE A 69 1.82 16.63 -27.20
C PHE A 69 2.05 15.23 -26.60
N LEU A 70 1.87 14.17 -27.39
CA LEU A 70 2.18 12.81 -26.95
C LEU A 70 3.65 12.67 -26.56
N ARG A 71 4.57 13.16 -27.40
CA ARG A 71 6.01 13.15 -27.06
C ARG A 71 6.32 13.92 -25.80
N GLN A 72 5.67 15.06 -25.58
CA GLN A 72 5.85 15.88 -24.39
C GLN A 72 5.44 15.14 -23.11
N VAL A 73 4.25 14.53 -23.13
CA VAL A 73 3.73 13.75 -22.01
C VAL A 73 4.63 12.55 -21.73
N THR A 74 4.99 11.79 -22.76
CA THR A 74 5.85 10.60 -22.61
C THR A 74 7.24 10.98 -22.08
N ALA A 75 7.85 12.04 -22.60
CA ALA A 75 9.14 12.53 -22.14
C ALA A 75 9.10 12.91 -20.66
N PHE A 76 8.06 13.65 -20.24
CA PHE A 76 7.84 14.02 -18.85
C PHE A 76 7.68 12.79 -17.95
N GLN A 77 6.83 11.83 -18.34
CA GLN A 77 6.53 10.65 -17.53
C GLN A 77 7.71 9.67 -17.38
N ASN A 78 8.59 9.62 -18.39
CA ASN A 78 9.75 8.73 -18.37
C ASN A 78 11.05 9.45 -17.92
N GLY A 79 11.00 10.75 -17.66
CA GLY A 79 12.17 11.54 -17.25
C GLY A 79 13.26 11.61 -18.32
N ILE A 80 12.89 11.55 -19.60
CA ILE A 80 13.81 11.56 -20.74
C ILE A 80 13.71 12.87 -21.52
N ASN A 81 14.68 13.11 -22.42
CA ASN A 81 14.59 14.25 -23.31
C ASN A 81 13.45 14.08 -24.32
N PHE A 82 12.78 15.18 -24.69
CA PHE A 82 11.72 15.17 -25.71
C PHE A 82 12.15 14.50 -27.03
N ASN A 83 13.42 14.70 -27.44
CA ASN A 83 13.98 14.15 -28.67
C ASN A 83 14.26 12.65 -28.62
N GLU A 84 14.34 12.06 -27.42
CA GLU A 84 14.56 10.62 -27.23
C GLU A 84 13.25 9.83 -27.27
N THR A 85 12.10 10.52 -27.34
CA THR A 85 10.80 9.88 -27.34
C THR A 85 10.46 9.31 -28.72
N ASN A 86 10.21 8.00 -28.77
CA ASN A 86 9.81 7.26 -29.96
C ASN A 86 8.41 6.64 -29.79
N ARG A 87 7.96 5.91 -30.83
CA ARG A 87 6.62 5.27 -30.83
C ARG A 87 6.46 4.24 -29.71
N ASP A 88 7.49 3.43 -29.45
CA ASP A 88 7.45 2.37 -28.44
C ASP A 88 7.24 2.96 -27.05
N LEU A 89 7.92 4.07 -26.74
CA LEU A 89 7.75 4.82 -25.49
C LEU A 89 6.37 5.49 -25.38
N VAL A 90 5.77 5.94 -26.48
CA VAL A 90 4.39 6.44 -26.46
C VAL A 90 3.41 5.30 -26.16
N ASP A 91 3.65 4.11 -26.73
CA ASP A 91 2.82 2.94 -26.48
C ASP A 91 2.90 2.43 -25.03
N THR A 92 3.99 2.70 -24.29
CA THR A 92 4.10 2.32 -22.86
C THR A 92 3.16 3.11 -21.94
N ILE A 93 2.73 4.32 -22.35
CA ILE A 93 1.83 5.17 -21.56
C ILE A 93 0.35 4.99 -21.97
N VAL A 94 0.07 4.17 -22.97
CA VAL A 94 -1.30 3.87 -23.41
C VAL A 94 -2.04 3.09 -22.32
N GLY A 95 -3.26 3.54 -21.99
CA GLY A 95 -4.10 2.93 -20.97
C GLY A 95 -3.69 3.24 -19.53
N SER A 96 -2.52 3.87 -19.32
CA SER A 96 -2.08 4.31 -18.00
C SER A 96 -2.66 5.69 -17.64
N LYS A 97 -2.77 5.95 -16.34
CA LYS A 97 -3.04 7.28 -15.77
C LYS A 97 -1.71 7.74 -15.20
N GLY A 98 -1.22 8.90 -15.65
CA GLY A 98 0.03 9.49 -15.16
C GLY A 98 -0.14 10.98 -14.88
N ASP A 99 0.92 11.58 -14.35
CA ASP A 99 0.92 12.99 -13.95
C ASP A 99 1.65 13.85 -14.99
N TYR A 100 1.25 15.12 -15.09
CA TYR A 100 1.93 16.14 -15.87
C TYR A 100 1.89 17.46 -15.11
N ALA A 101 3.05 18.10 -14.91
CA ALA A 101 3.16 19.32 -14.12
C ALA A 101 3.49 20.52 -15.01
N ILE A 102 2.85 21.66 -14.75
CA ILE A 102 3.17 22.95 -15.37
C ILE A 102 3.58 23.93 -14.28
N GLU A 103 4.78 24.50 -14.40
CA GLU A 103 5.22 25.61 -13.57
C GLU A 103 4.72 26.95 -14.15
N HIS A 104 4.14 27.80 -13.31
CA HIS A 104 3.81 29.17 -13.69
C HIS A 104 4.07 30.16 -12.54
N GLY A 105 4.49 31.39 -12.88
CA GLY A 105 4.83 32.46 -11.92
C GLY A 105 6.24 33.04 -12.16
N GLU A 106 6.51 34.25 -11.67
CA GLU A 106 7.83 34.87 -11.73
C GLU A 106 8.61 34.60 -10.44
N THR A 107 9.82 34.05 -10.59
CA THR A 107 10.80 33.81 -9.50
C THR A 107 10.28 32.99 -8.29
N GLU A 108 9.99 33.60 -7.15
CA GLU A 108 9.72 32.91 -5.86
C GLU A 108 8.32 32.31 -5.70
N ASP A 109 7.33 32.73 -6.51
CA ASP A 109 5.93 32.29 -6.44
C ASP A 109 5.56 31.23 -7.50
N ARG A 110 6.54 30.44 -7.96
CA ARG A 110 6.28 29.37 -8.94
C ARG A 110 5.31 28.34 -8.36
N LYS A 111 4.12 28.27 -8.94
CA LYS A 111 3.13 27.23 -8.65
C LYS A 111 3.23 26.13 -9.70
N ALA A 112 3.46 24.91 -9.23
CA ALA A 112 3.31 23.73 -10.06
C ALA A 112 1.83 23.30 -10.05
N ILE A 113 1.21 23.23 -11.22
CA ILE A 113 -0.14 22.69 -11.39
C ILE A 113 0.00 21.27 -11.93
N LEU A 114 -0.59 20.31 -11.22
CA LEU A 114 -0.59 18.91 -11.60
C LEU A 114 -1.86 18.55 -12.37
N PHE A 115 -1.71 17.92 -13.51
CA PHE A 115 -2.78 17.39 -14.34
C PHE A 115 -2.66 15.87 -14.45
N PHE A 116 -3.80 15.18 -14.52
CA PHE A 116 -3.81 13.78 -14.93
C PHE A 116 -3.85 13.64 -16.42
N VAL A 117 -3.00 12.77 -16.90
CA VAL A 117 -2.93 12.44 -18.30
C VAL A 117 -3.36 11.00 -18.50
N ARG A 118 -4.24 10.80 -19.47
CA ARG A 118 -4.64 9.48 -19.97
C ARG A 118 -4.50 9.45 -21.47
N VAL A 119 -3.75 8.48 -21.98
CA VAL A 119 -3.60 8.23 -23.40
C VAL A 119 -4.37 6.96 -23.77
N ILE A 120 -5.22 7.04 -24.78
CA ILE A 120 -5.97 5.90 -25.32
C ILE A 120 -5.62 5.77 -26.79
N LYS A 121 -5.27 4.55 -27.21
CA LYS A 121 -5.06 4.22 -28.62
C LYS A 121 -6.42 3.93 -29.27
N LEU A 122 -6.75 4.67 -30.33
CA LEU A 122 -8.02 4.51 -31.05
C LEU A 122 -7.87 3.49 -32.19
N ASP A 123 -6.77 3.59 -32.94
CA ASP A 123 -6.39 2.65 -33.99
C ASP A 123 -4.86 2.60 -34.15
N ARG A 124 -4.36 2.10 -35.30
CA ARG A 124 -2.92 1.91 -35.54
C ARG A 124 -2.12 3.19 -35.33
N ASP A 125 -2.64 4.34 -35.76
CA ASP A 125 -1.89 5.61 -35.80
C ASP A 125 -2.59 6.78 -35.09
N HIS A 126 -3.83 6.60 -34.60
CA HIS A 126 -4.57 7.63 -33.88
C HIS A 126 -4.63 7.39 -32.36
N TYR A 127 -4.40 8.46 -31.61
CA TYR A 127 -4.46 8.49 -30.15
C TYR A 127 -5.41 9.58 -29.67
N ARG A 128 -6.01 9.35 -28.51
CA ARG A 128 -6.73 10.34 -27.72
C ARG A 128 -5.94 10.64 -26.46
N LEU A 129 -5.59 11.90 -26.27
CA LEU A 129 -4.91 12.40 -25.08
C LEU A 129 -5.92 13.19 -24.26
N THR A 130 -6.23 12.72 -23.06
CA THR A 130 -7.08 13.42 -22.11
C THR A 130 -6.25 13.95 -20.97
N ILE A 131 -6.42 15.24 -20.68
CA ILE A 131 -5.74 15.94 -19.60
C ILE A 131 -6.82 16.51 -18.68
N GLU A 132 -6.86 16.03 -17.45
CA GLU A 132 -7.85 16.39 -16.46
C GLU A 132 -7.18 17.16 -15.32
N HIS A 133 -7.63 18.40 -15.12
CA HIS A 133 -7.27 19.17 -13.94
C HIS A 133 -8.11 18.67 -12.77
N GLU A 134 -7.46 18.06 -11.78
CA GLU A 134 -8.16 17.72 -10.55
C GLU A 134 -8.45 19.01 -9.77
N PRO A 135 -9.72 19.30 -9.43
CA PRO A 135 -10.07 20.51 -8.72
C PRO A 135 -9.39 20.54 -7.35
N ASP A 136 -9.15 21.75 -6.85
CA ASP A 136 -8.68 21.95 -5.49
C ASP A 136 -9.59 21.21 -4.50
N VAL A 137 -8.96 20.45 -3.60
CA VAL A 137 -9.69 19.85 -2.49
C VAL A 137 -9.88 20.93 -1.42
N LYS A 138 -11.14 21.09 -0.98
CA LYS A 138 -11.52 22.00 0.10
C LYS A 138 -12.17 21.21 1.22
N VAL A 139 -11.92 21.62 2.45
CA VAL A 139 -12.59 21.12 3.66
C VAL A 139 -14.05 21.58 3.69
N GLY A 140 -14.34 22.73 3.09
CA GLY A 140 -15.67 23.35 3.02
C GLY A 140 -15.85 24.52 3.98
N TYR A 141 -14.76 25.22 4.32
CA TYR A 141 -14.86 26.48 5.05
C TYR A 141 -15.34 27.61 4.12
N PRO A 142 -16.16 28.55 4.63
CA PRO A 142 -16.69 29.66 3.82
C PRO A 142 -15.61 30.68 3.43
N GLN A 143 -14.53 30.75 4.21
CA GLN A 143 -13.38 31.62 4.00
C GLN A 143 -12.10 30.83 4.30
N LEU A 144 -10.99 31.32 3.77
CA LEU A 144 -9.67 30.75 4.03
C LEU A 144 -9.36 30.80 5.53
N VAL A 145 -9.06 29.65 6.14
CA VAL A 145 -8.77 29.57 7.57
C VAL A 145 -7.26 29.51 7.80
N ASP A 146 -6.70 30.57 8.37
CA ASP A 146 -5.31 30.57 8.84
C ASP A 146 -5.23 30.08 10.29
N ILE A 147 -4.78 28.84 10.47
CA ILE A 147 -4.78 28.18 11.78
C ILE A 147 -3.73 28.77 12.73
N SER A 148 -2.73 29.48 12.19
CA SER A 148 -1.71 30.14 13.01
C SER A 148 -2.29 31.31 13.83
N GLN A 149 -3.43 31.88 13.38
CA GLN A 149 -4.12 32.96 14.08
C GLN A 149 -4.92 32.47 15.30
N ILE A 150 -5.14 31.15 15.43
CA ILE A 150 -5.85 30.56 16.56
C ILE A 150 -4.87 30.41 17.74
N LYS A 151 -4.77 31.48 18.54
CA LYS A 151 -3.84 31.55 19.69
C LYS A 151 -4.30 30.74 20.91
N ASP A 152 -5.60 30.61 21.08
CA ASP A 152 -6.21 29.87 22.20
C ASP A 152 -6.21 28.37 21.90
N GLU A 153 -5.69 27.57 22.84
CA GLU A 153 -5.53 26.12 22.66
C GLU A 153 -6.87 25.37 22.64
N ASP A 154 -7.86 25.81 23.41
CA ASP A 154 -9.19 25.20 23.41
C ASP A 154 -9.93 25.47 22.10
N LYS A 155 -9.80 26.70 21.55
CA LYS A 155 -10.30 27.04 20.22
C LYS A 155 -9.57 26.27 19.11
N LEU A 156 -8.25 26.07 19.25
CA LEU A 156 -7.47 25.27 18.30
C LEU A 156 -7.96 23.81 18.29
N HIS A 157 -8.18 23.23 19.46
CA HIS A 157 -8.74 21.88 19.60
C HIS A 157 -10.15 21.79 19.01
N LEU A 158 -11.03 22.76 19.31
CA LEU A 158 -12.39 22.80 18.73
C LEU A 158 -12.36 22.88 17.21
N TRP A 159 -11.51 23.74 16.65
CA TRP A 159 -11.30 23.83 15.21
C TRP A 159 -10.77 22.51 14.64
N PHE A 160 -9.79 21.91 15.30
CA PHE A 160 -9.17 20.67 14.84
C PHE A 160 -10.17 19.51 14.79
N ASP A 161 -11.04 19.41 15.80
CA ASP A 161 -12.14 18.43 15.81
C ASP A 161 -13.11 18.63 14.64
N ASP A 162 -13.55 19.87 14.39
CA ASP A 162 -14.42 20.21 13.25
C ASP A 162 -13.74 19.93 11.91
N PHE A 163 -12.47 20.33 11.77
CA PHE A 163 -11.64 20.07 10.59
C PHE A 163 -11.57 18.58 10.27
N VAL A 164 -11.25 17.74 11.26
CA VAL A 164 -11.16 16.29 11.08
C VAL A 164 -12.51 15.70 10.66
N VAL A 165 -13.61 16.11 11.30
CA VAL A 165 -14.97 15.63 10.96
C VAL A 165 -15.34 16.00 9.53
N ARG A 166 -15.02 17.22 9.08
CA ARG A 166 -15.25 17.67 7.70
C ARG A 166 -14.42 16.87 6.71
N VAL A 167 -13.12 16.70 6.97
CA VAL A 167 -12.24 15.90 6.11
C VAL A 167 -12.74 14.46 6.00
N MET A 168 -13.15 13.83 7.10
CA MET A 168 -13.75 12.49 7.08
C MET A 168 -15.08 12.40 6.30
N SER A 169 -15.76 13.53 6.11
CA SER A 169 -17.02 13.61 5.35
C SER A 169 -16.80 13.71 3.84
N ILE A 170 -15.56 13.97 3.39
CA ILE A 170 -15.19 13.96 1.96
C ILE A 170 -15.29 12.53 1.44
N LYS A 171 -16.22 12.29 0.50
CA LYS A 171 -16.47 10.95 -0.07
C LYS A 171 -15.71 10.69 -1.37
N ASN A 172 -15.41 11.73 -2.14
CA ASN A 172 -14.77 11.62 -3.44
C ASN A 172 -13.79 12.78 -3.69
N PRO A 173 -12.47 12.56 -3.68
CA PRO A 173 -11.80 11.31 -3.30
C PRO A 173 -11.84 11.08 -1.78
N LYS A 174 -12.05 9.83 -1.34
CA LYS A 174 -12.09 9.50 0.10
C LYS A 174 -10.69 9.60 0.73
N PRO A 175 -10.47 10.47 1.73
CA PRO A 175 -9.18 10.58 2.41
C PRO A 175 -8.82 9.30 3.18
N LYS A 176 -7.54 8.93 3.16
CA LYS A 176 -6.95 7.84 3.95
C LYS A 176 -6.13 8.37 5.12
N ASP A 177 -5.25 9.32 4.82
CA ASP A 177 -4.37 9.97 5.79
C ASP A 177 -4.52 11.49 5.68
N ILE A 178 -4.29 12.22 6.77
CA ILE A 178 -4.23 13.68 6.86
C ILE A 178 -2.82 14.05 7.29
N ILE A 179 -2.20 15.02 6.63
CA ILE A 179 -0.79 15.36 6.80
C ILE A 179 -0.64 16.85 7.04
N PHE A 180 0.06 17.22 8.10
CA PHE A 180 0.56 18.58 8.32
C PHE A 180 2.08 18.53 8.29
N ALA A 181 2.71 19.33 7.43
CA ALA A 181 4.15 19.43 7.32
C ALA A 181 4.58 20.87 7.59
N ALA A 182 5.66 21.06 8.34
CA ALA A 182 6.15 22.40 8.72
C ALA A 182 6.52 23.24 7.49
N ASN A 183 7.11 22.61 6.48
CA ASN A 183 7.53 23.23 5.23
C ASN A 183 6.44 23.40 4.16
N LYS A 184 5.15 23.27 4.53
CA LYS A 184 4.01 23.43 3.61
C LYS A 184 3.02 24.45 4.14
N SER A 185 2.48 25.25 3.21
CA SER A 185 1.49 26.29 3.49
C SER A 185 0.05 25.77 3.62
N ASN A 186 -0.19 24.48 3.32
CA ASN A 186 -1.49 23.83 3.43
C ASN A 186 -1.34 22.44 4.08
N PRO A 187 -2.36 21.93 4.79
CA PRO A 187 -2.42 20.52 5.10
C PRO A 187 -2.71 19.70 3.84
N TYR A 188 -2.32 18.44 3.85
CA TYR A 188 -2.55 17.50 2.76
C TYR A 188 -3.45 16.35 3.21
N ILE A 189 -4.12 15.73 2.26
CA ILE A 189 -4.74 14.42 2.41
C ILE A 189 -4.06 13.42 1.49
N ALA A 190 -3.89 12.19 1.96
CA ALA A 190 -3.54 11.07 1.11
C ALA A 190 -4.82 10.42 0.58
N ILE A 191 -4.89 10.23 -0.74
CA ILE A 191 -5.99 9.55 -1.43
C ILE A 191 -5.43 8.42 -2.29
N THR A 192 -6.30 7.58 -2.83
CA THR A 192 -5.87 6.62 -3.86
C THR A 192 -5.35 7.41 -5.07
N GLY A 193 -4.05 7.29 -5.36
CA GLY A 193 -3.40 7.99 -6.48
C GLY A 193 -2.51 9.18 -6.09
N GLY A 194 -2.36 9.52 -4.80
CA GLY A 194 -1.36 10.51 -4.37
C GLY A 194 -1.79 11.40 -3.20
N LEU A 195 -1.05 12.50 -3.00
CA LEU A 195 -1.31 13.52 -1.99
C LEU A 195 -2.03 14.72 -2.61
N ARG A 196 -2.97 15.32 -1.87
CA ARG A 196 -3.71 16.52 -2.30
C ARG A 196 -3.70 17.60 -1.22
N PRO A 197 -3.41 18.87 -1.55
CA PRO A 197 -3.51 19.96 -0.59
C PRO A 197 -4.98 20.31 -0.30
N LEU A 198 -5.25 20.71 0.94
CA LEU A 198 -6.51 21.31 1.38
C LEU A 198 -6.39 22.83 1.32
N THR A 199 -6.92 23.42 0.25
CA THR A 199 -6.59 24.80 -0.17
C THR A 199 -7.30 25.89 0.62
N ASP A 200 -8.33 25.55 1.40
CA ASP A 200 -9.07 26.46 2.26
C ASP A 200 -8.55 26.50 3.72
N VAL A 201 -7.39 25.89 3.96
CA VAL A 201 -6.68 25.92 5.26
C VAL A 201 -5.22 26.31 5.06
N LEU A 202 -4.75 27.34 5.76
CA LEU A 202 -3.36 27.78 5.75
C LEU A 202 -2.62 27.34 7.00
N VAL A 203 -1.41 26.81 6.81
CA VAL A 203 -0.44 26.43 7.83
C VAL A 203 0.75 27.38 7.71
N ARG A 204 1.28 27.86 8.85
CA ARG A 204 2.46 28.72 8.92
C ARG A 204 3.51 28.12 9.87
N PRO A 205 4.78 28.53 9.78
CA PRO A 205 5.84 28.03 10.64
C PRO A 205 5.46 28.04 12.14
N GLY A 206 5.84 26.99 12.85
CA GLY A 206 5.58 26.80 14.29
C GLY A 206 4.18 26.28 14.67
N VAL A 207 3.15 26.40 13.82
CA VAL A 207 1.80 25.91 14.16
C VAL A 207 1.74 24.38 14.24
N THR A 208 2.55 23.68 13.44
CA THR A 208 2.65 22.21 13.46
C THR A 208 3.16 21.72 14.82
N ASN A 209 4.15 22.40 15.43
CA ASN A 209 4.65 22.03 16.76
C ASN A 209 3.56 22.21 17.84
N ARG A 210 2.75 23.28 17.74
CA ARG A 210 1.60 23.49 18.63
C ARG A 210 0.56 22.38 18.46
N LEU A 211 0.18 22.07 17.22
CA LEU A 211 -0.74 20.97 16.91
C LEU A 211 -0.23 19.62 17.41
N ALA A 212 1.05 19.31 17.21
CA ALA A 212 1.69 18.09 17.68
C ALA A 212 1.61 17.97 19.20
N MET A 213 1.99 19.03 19.93
CA MET A 213 1.92 19.06 21.39
C MET A 213 0.47 18.92 21.91
N MET A 214 -0.49 19.58 21.25
CA MET A 214 -1.90 19.44 21.54
C MET A 214 -2.37 17.99 21.37
N LEU A 215 -2.03 17.34 20.24
CA LEU A 215 -2.42 15.95 19.97
C LEU A 215 -1.80 14.96 20.96
N ILE A 216 -0.54 15.17 21.36
CA ILE A 216 0.12 14.36 22.39
C ILE A 216 -0.61 14.50 23.73
N LYS A 217 -0.97 15.72 24.15
CA LYS A 217 -1.76 15.95 25.37
C LYS A 217 -3.13 15.28 25.30
N LEU A 218 -3.84 15.45 24.19
CA LEU A 218 -5.18 14.89 23.98
C LEU A 218 -5.18 13.35 23.86
N SER A 219 -4.06 12.74 23.48
CA SER A 219 -3.92 11.28 23.49
C SER A 219 -4.10 10.69 24.89
N GLY A 220 -3.77 11.46 25.94
CA GLY A 220 -3.75 11.00 27.32
C GLY A 220 -2.83 9.81 27.54
N ASN A 221 -1.76 9.68 26.74
CA ASN A 221 -0.76 8.62 26.88
C ASN A 221 0.34 9.07 27.87
N PRO A 222 0.37 8.57 29.12
CA PRO A 222 1.30 9.02 30.14
C PRO A 222 2.77 8.74 29.77
N ALA A 223 3.07 7.64 29.05
CA ALA A 223 4.44 7.37 28.61
C ALA A 223 4.93 8.43 27.61
N MET A 224 4.06 8.87 26.69
CA MET A 224 4.43 9.94 25.75
C MET A 224 4.54 11.30 26.45
N LEU A 225 3.66 11.59 27.41
CA LEU A 225 3.79 12.81 28.22
C LEU A 225 5.08 12.83 29.03
N GLN A 226 5.49 11.68 29.58
CA GLN A 226 6.76 11.55 30.27
C GLN A 226 7.95 11.73 29.31
N LYS A 227 7.91 11.08 28.14
CA LYS A 227 8.93 11.23 27.08
C LYS A 227 9.13 12.71 26.68
N ILE A 228 8.05 13.47 26.54
CA ILE A 228 8.13 14.91 26.27
C ILE A 228 8.72 15.70 27.44
N LYS A 229 8.34 15.39 28.68
CA LYS A 229 8.92 16.03 29.87
C LYS A 229 10.42 15.76 29.99
N ASP A 230 10.83 14.52 29.74
CA ASP A 230 12.23 14.10 29.77
C ASP A 230 13.04 14.80 28.67
N ASN A 231 12.40 15.13 27.54
CA ASN A 231 12.97 15.95 26.48
C ASN A 231 12.75 17.47 26.68
N PHE A 232 12.62 17.93 27.94
CA PHE A 232 12.46 19.35 28.30
C PHE A 232 11.30 20.07 27.60
N GLY A 233 10.24 19.34 27.24
CA GLY A 233 9.09 19.89 26.53
C GLY A 233 9.29 20.10 25.03
N LYS A 234 10.43 19.67 24.48
CA LYS A 234 10.75 19.80 23.04
C LYS A 234 10.32 18.58 22.25
N LEU A 235 10.07 18.77 20.95
CA LEU A 235 9.75 17.71 20.00
C LEU A 235 10.94 17.31 19.13
N ASP A 236 12.04 18.04 19.23
CA ASP A 236 13.30 17.80 18.53
C ASP A 236 13.76 16.36 18.77
N THR A 237 14.13 15.66 17.70
CA THR A 237 14.57 14.25 17.68
C THR A 237 13.51 13.22 18.15
N GLN A 238 12.24 13.61 18.29
CA GLN A 238 11.20 12.70 18.77
C GLN A 238 10.39 12.08 17.62
N ASP A 239 10.32 10.74 17.62
CA ASP A 239 9.30 9.98 16.89
C ASP A 239 8.23 9.49 17.88
N ILE A 240 6.97 9.83 17.60
CA ILE A 240 5.83 9.59 18.49
C ILE A 240 4.66 9.02 17.72
N ASP A 241 4.15 7.89 18.18
CA ASP A 241 2.88 7.30 17.75
C ASP A 241 1.86 7.39 18.88
N VAL A 242 0.72 8.03 18.63
CA VAL A 242 -0.41 8.11 19.57
C VAL A 242 -1.74 7.91 18.84
N ALA A 243 -2.80 7.62 19.60
CA ALA A 243 -4.16 7.70 19.06
C ALA A 243 -4.83 9.01 19.48
N TYR A 244 -5.44 9.68 18.52
CA TYR A 244 -6.37 10.78 18.76
C TYR A 244 -7.81 10.30 18.59
N LYS A 245 -8.69 10.79 19.45
CA LYS A 245 -10.11 10.47 19.44
C LYS A 245 -10.92 11.76 19.42
N THR A 246 -11.64 11.97 18.33
CA THR A 246 -12.56 13.10 18.16
C THR A 246 -13.75 13.01 19.11
N LYS A 247 -14.46 14.13 19.31
CA LYS A 247 -15.74 14.18 20.04
C LYS A 247 -16.83 13.26 19.49
N THR A 248 -16.83 13.00 18.18
CA THR A 248 -17.78 12.07 17.54
C THR A 248 -17.31 10.61 17.61
N ASN A 249 -16.34 10.30 18.49
CA ASN A 249 -15.84 8.95 18.74
C ASN A 249 -15.08 8.33 17.55
N ARG A 250 -14.71 9.14 16.55
CA ARG A 250 -13.79 8.75 15.47
C ARG A 250 -12.35 8.71 15.97
N ARG A 251 -11.62 7.66 15.62
CA ARG A 251 -10.21 7.49 15.99
C ARG A 251 -9.29 7.77 14.80
N LEU A 252 -8.14 8.34 15.09
CA LEU A 252 -7.04 8.49 14.15
C LEU A 252 -5.76 7.99 14.83
N ARG A 253 -4.91 7.31 14.07
CA ARG A 253 -3.53 7.07 14.49
C ARG A 253 -2.71 8.27 14.06
N VAL A 254 -2.05 8.92 15.01
CA VAL A 254 -1.22 10.09 14.80
C VAL A 254 0.23 9.69 14.95
N ASN A 255 1.01 9.87 13.90
CA ASN A 255 2.45 9.80 13.91
C ASN A 255 3.00 11.23 13.84
N ILE A 256 3.94 11.56 14.72
CA ILE A 256 4.63 12.84 14.80
C ILE A 256 6.11 12.54 14.70
N ALA A 257 6.78 13.17 13.74
CA ALA A 257 8.21 13.09 13.53
C ALA A 257 8.81 14.49 13.46
N ASP A 258 10.02 14.66 13.99
CA ASP A 258 10.82 15.86 13.79
C ASP A 258 11.39 15.88 12.37
N THR A 259 11.25 17.01 11.68
CA THR A 259 11.68 17.19 10.29
C THR A 259 12.31 18.55 10.09
N PHE A 260 13.10 18.68 9.03
CA PHE A 260 13.72 19.94 8.67
C PHE A 260 12.68 20.97 8.23
N ASP A 261 12.71 22.12 8.89
CA ASP A 261 11.96 23.33 8.54
C ASP A 261 12.95 24.44 8.17
N MET A 262 12.69 25.16 7.06
CA MET A 262 13.63 26.16 6.56
C MET A 262 13.82 27.35 7.51
N ASP A 263 12.78 27.72 8.25
CA ASP A 263 12.80 28.91 9.12
C ASP A 263 13.29 28.57 10.54
N GLN A 264 13.05 27.35 11.00
CA GLN A 264 13.28 26.94 12.40
C GLN A 264 14.30 25.81 12.59
N GLU A 265 14.84 25.25 11.50
CA GLU A 265 15.65 24.00 11.43
C GLU A 265 14.89 22.73 11.89
N HIS A 266 13.94 22.88 12.81
CA HIS A 266 13.08 21.84 13.35
C HIS A 266 11.60 22.17 13.15
N GLY A 267 10.82 21.18 12.75
CA GLY A 267 9.38 21.30 12.59
C GLY A 267 8.70 19.95 12.51
N CYS A 268 7.51 19.83 13.11
CA CYS A 268 6.80 18.56 13.13
C CYS A 268 6.15 18.23 11.78
N LEU A 269 6.41 17.01 11.30
CA LEU A 269 5.55 16.30 10.36
C LEU A 269 4.53 15.50 11.16
N ILE A 270 3.25 15.81 10.97
CA ILE A 270 2.14 15.11 11.61
C ILE A 270 1.40 14.33 10.53
N THR A 271 1.41 13.00 10.61
CA THR A 271 0.66 12.12 9.71
C THR A 271 -0.42 11.41 10.50
N MET A 272 -1.67 11.51 10.05
CA MET A 272 -2.83 11.00 10.76
C MET A 272 -3.64 10.06 9.89
N ARG A 273 -3.63 8.78 10.24
CA ARG A 273 -4.42 7.76 9.56
C ARG A 273 -5.84 7.73 10.09
N ILE A 274 -6.82 7.85 9.19
CA ILE A 274 -8.22 7.69 9.53
C ILE A 274 -8.49 6.20 9.78
N LEU A 275 -8.90 5.87 11.01
CA LEU A 275 -9.13 4.49 11.41
C LEU A 275 -10.60 4.08 11.21
N PRO A 276 -10.88 2.80 10.90
CA PRO A 276 -12.24 2.29 10.84
C PRO A 276 -12.89 2.27 12.23
N GLU A 277 -14.19 2.56 12.31
CA GLU A 277 -14.95 2.51 13.58
C GLU A 277 -15.17 1.09 14.11
N ARG A 278 -15.25 0.13 13.18
CA ARG A 278 -15.57 -1.26 13.44
C ARG A 278 -14.71 -2.15 12.54
N PRO A 279 -14.42 -3.39 12.97
CA PRO A 279 -13.73 -4.34 12.12
C PRO A 279 -14.50 -4.58 10.83
N VAL A 280 -13.77 -4.75 9.72
CA VAL A 280 -14.33 -5.29 8.48
C VAL A 280 -14.65 -6.77 8.74
N THR A 281 -15.75 -7.28 8.21
CA THR A 281 -16.11 -8.69 8.35
C THR A 281 -15.39 -9.54 7.30
N LEU A 282 -15.20 -10.84 7.57
CA LEU A 282 -14.63 -11.77 6.57
C LEU A 282 -15.46 -11.86 5.27
N ASP A 283 -16.75 -11.52 5.29
CA ASP A 283 -17.61 -11.47 4.11
C ASP A 283 -17.29 -10.30 3.18
N VAL A 284 -16.91 -9.16 3.76
CA VAL A 284 -16.61 -7.92 2.99
C VAL A 284 -15.11 -7.79 2.74
N LEU A 285 -14.28 -8.55 3.45
CA LEU A 285 -12.86 -8.67 3.14
C LEU A 285 -12.73 -9.28 1.73
N ASN A 286 -11.98 -8.60 0.86
CA ASN A 286 -11.77 -9.00 -0.54
C ASN A 286 -10.87 -10.24 -0.63
N MET A 287 -11.38 -11.40 -0.20
CA MET A 287 -10.66 -12.67 -0.21
C MET A 287 -10.35 -13.11 -1.66
N PRO A 288 -9.26 -13.87 -1.87
CA PRO A 288 -8.91 -14.33 -3.21
C PRO A 288 -9.98 -15.19 -3.89
N SER A 289 -10.71 -16.00 -3.10
CA SER A 289 -11.83 -16.81 -3.56
C SER A 289 -12.80 -17.16 -2.42
N GLU A 290 -13.98 -17.71 -2.76
CA GLU A 290 -14.94 -18.20 -1.75
C GLU A 290 -14.40 -19.42 -1.00
N GLU A 291 -13.66 -20.31 -1.67
CA GLU A 291 -13.00 -21.46 -1.06
C GLU A 291 -11.97 -20.98 -0.03
N SER A 292 -11.18 -19.96 -0.38
CA SER A 292 -10.21 -19.32 0.51
C SER A 292 -10.89 -18.79 1.78
N ARG A 293 -12.06 -18.14 1.63
CA ARG A 293 -12.87 -17.65 2.75
C ARG A 293 -13.41 -18.80 3.60
N PHE A 294 -13.95 -19.85 2.97
CA PHE A 294 -14.51 -21.01 3.65
C PHE A 294 -13.45 -21.75 4.48
N CYS A 295 -12.30 -22.08 3.88
CA CYS A 295 -11.19 -22.75 4.55
C CYS A 295 -10.73 -21.96 5.78
N LEU A 296 -10.55 -20.65 5.64
CA LEU A 296 -10.11 -19.80 6.75
C LEU A 296 -11.14 -19.75 7.89
N ARG A 297 -12.43 -19.66 7.55
CA ARG A 297 -13.53 -19.71 8.54
C ARG A 297 -13.57 -21.02 9.31
N ASP A 298 -13.42 -22.14 8.60
CA ASP A 298 -13.44 -23.47 9.21
C ASP A 298 -12.27 -23.64 10.17
N TRP A 299 -11.05 -23.25 9.75
CA TRP A 299 -9.86 -23.31 10.58
C TRP A 299 -9.96 -22.43 11.84
N VAL A 300 -10.33 -21.16 11.69
CA VAL A 300 -10.49 -20.25 12.83
C VAL A 300 -11.58 -20.74 13.79
N LYS A 301 -12.66 -21.36 13.26
CA LYS A 301 -13.73 -21.94 14.07
C LYS A 301 -13.31 -23.22 14.80
N LYS A 302 -12.25 -23.91 14.40
CA LYS A 302 -11.77 -25.16 15.06
C LYS A 302 -10.60 -24.93 15.99
N ILE A 303 -9.66 -24.03 15.67
CA ILE A 303 -8.46 -23.80 16.46
C ILE A 303 -8.78 -23.32 17.88
N ARG A 304 -8.15 -23.92 18.90
CA ARG A 304 -8.41 -23.60 20.32
C ARG A 304 -7.23 -22.91 21.01
N MET A 305 -6.02 -23.22 20.57
CA MET A 305 -4.76 -22.75 21.17
C MET A 305 -3.68 -22.74 20.10
N GLY A 306 -2.53 -22.15 20.44
CA GLY A 306 -1.39 -22.04 19.56
C GLY A 306 -1.22 -20.62 19.02
N LEU A 307 -0.24 -20.47 18.14
CA LEU A 307 0.14 -19.24 17.49
C LEU A 307 -0.48 -19.17 16.08
N PHE A 308 -1.14 -18.06 15.80
CA PHE A 308 -1.69 -17.67 14.51
C PHE A 308 -0.94 -16.42 14.04
N LEU A 309 -0.16 -16.53 12.96
CA LEU A 309 0.59 -15.40 12.43
C LEU A 309 -0.01 -14.88 11.14
N ILE A 310 -0.08 -13.56 11.04
CA ILE A 310 -0.42 -12.84 9.82
C ILE A 310 0.81 -12.05 9.40
N ASN A 311 1.39 -12.45 8.28
CA ASN A 311 2.62 -11.95 7.73
C ASN A 311 2.34 -11.03 6.53
N GLY A 312 3.28 -10.15 6.24
CA GLY A 312 3.26 -9.25 5.10
C GLY A 312 3.98 -7.94 5.39
N THR A 313 4.21 -7.15 4.35
CA THR A 313 4.88 -5.84 4.48
C THR A 313 3.96 -4.77 5.08
N THR A 314 4.51 -3.59 5.37
CA THR A 314 3.70 -2.43 5.77
C THR A 314 2.67 -2.10 4.69
N GLY A 315 1.43 -1.83 5.09
CA GLY A 315 0.34 -1.53 4.15
C GLY A 315 -0.30 -2.74 3.49
N SER A 316 0.16 -3.97 3.75
CA SER A 316 -0.43 -5.18 3.16
C SER A 316 -1.79 -5.57 3.73
N GLY A 317 -2.32 -4.85 4.74
CA GLY A 317 -3.64 -5.11 5.33
C GLY A 317 -3.67 -6.11 6.49
N LYS A 318 -2.53 -6.50 7.07
CA LYS A 318 -2.42 -7.46 8.20
C LYS A 318 -3.40 -7.17 9.34
N SER A 319 -3.37 -5.95 9.89
CA SER A 319 -4.24 -5.56 11.00
C SER A 319 -5.72 -5.66 10.64
N THR A 320 -6.08 -5.35 9.38
CA THR A 320 -7.47 -5.45 8.89
C THR A 320 -7.93 -6.91 8.84
N THR A 321 -7.11 -7.80 8.26
CA THR A 321 -7.39 -9.23 8.22
C THR A 321 -7.45 -9.82 9.64
N MET A 322 -6.51 -9.45 10.52
CA MET A 322 -6.50 -9.87 11.92
C MET A 322 -7.79 -9.46 12.63
N CYS A 323 -8.20 -8.20 12.50
CA CYS A 323 -9.42 -7.70 13.13
C CYS A 323 -10.68 -8.39 12.57
N ALA A 324 -10.71 -8.72 11.27
CA ALA A 324 -11.81 -9.46 10.67
C ALA A 324 -11.92 -10.90 11.21
N LEU A 325 -10.78 -11.57 11.42
CA LEU A 325 -10.74 -12.91 12.01
C LEU A 325 -11.17 -12.90 13.47
N ILE A 326 -10.73 -11.90 14.25
CA ILE A 326 -11.16 -11.71 15.64
C ILE A 326 -12.66 -11.38 15.72
N ASP A 327 -13.20 -10.51 14.86
CA ASP A 327 -14.64 -10.25 14.78
C ASP A 327 -15.43 -11.53 14.51
N TYR A 328 -15.01 -12.33 13.54
CA TYR A 328 -15.63 -13.63 13.26
C TYR A 328 -15.57 -14.56 14.47
N LEU A 329 -14.45 -14.61 15.19
CA LEU A 329 -14.28 -15.43 16.38
C LEU A 329 -15.21 -14.98 17.53
N LEU A 330 -15.28 -13.67 17.79
CA LEU A 330 -16.16 -13.09 18.81
C LEU A 330 -17.64 -13.30 18.50
N ARG A 331 -18.03 -13.32 17.21
CA ARG A 331 -19.40 -13.62 16.78
C ARG A 331 -19.75 -15.09 16.93
N THR A 332 -18.79 -15.99 16.76
CA THR A 332 -19.03 -17.43 16.74
C THR A 332 -18.78 -18.11 18.07
N ARG A 333 -18.00 -17.52 18.98
CA ARG A 333 -17.62 -18.10 20.28
C ARG A 333 -17.84 -17.15 21.45
N SER A 334 -17.95 -17.73 22.63
CA SER A 334 -17.85 -17.02 23.91
C SER A 334 -16.39 -17.09 24.37
N ILE A 335 -15.69 -15.96 24.34
CA ILE A 335 -14.26 -15.89 24.69
C ILE A 335 -13.95 -14.65 25.52
N ASN A 336 -12.88 -14.76 26.31
CA ASN A 336 -12.18 -13.62 26.86
C ASN A 336 -11.02 -13.23 25.94
N LEU A 337 -11.17 -12.08 25.29
CA LEU A 337 -10.23 -11.49 24.35
C LEU A 337 -9.46 -10.35 25.02
N ILE A 338 -8.12 -10.42 24.94
CA ILE A 338 -7.26 -9.28 25.26
C ILE A 338 -6.51 -8.84 24.01
N THR A 339 -6.59 -7.56 23.65
CA THR A 339 -5.75 -6.99 22.59
C THR A 339 -4.65 -6.12 23.21
N ILE A 340 -3.45 -6.16 22.64
CA ILE A 340 -2.32 -5.33 23.05
C ILE A 340 -1.74 -4.70 21.78
N GLU A 341 -1.96 -3.39 21.64
CA GLU A 341 -1.75 -2.64 20.40
C GLU A 341 -0.94 -1.36 20.65
N ASN A 342 -0.36 -0.78 19.59
CA ASN A 342 0.44 0.44 19.66
C ASN A 342 0.23 1.35 18.42
N PRO A 343 -0.75 2.26 18.43
CA PRO A 343 -1.88 2.35 19.34
C PRO A 343 -3.04 1.43 18.94
N ILE A 344 -4.19 1.46 19.65
CA ILE A 344 -5.38 0.68 19.26
C ILE A 344 -5.95 1.23 17.94
N GLU A 345 -6.01 0.39 16.90
CA GLU A 345 -6.44 0.78 15.56
C GLU A 345 -7.96 0.60 15.35
N THR A 346 -8.48 -0.59 15.69
CA THR A 346 -9.89 -0.94 15.48
C THR A 346 -10.58 -1.19 16.81
N MET A 347 -11.76 -0.61 17.00
CA MET A 347 -12.53 -0.83 18.24
C MET A 347 -13.44 -2.05 18.10
N PHE A 348 -13.34 -2.96 19.07
CA PHE A 348 -14.30 -4.05 19.24
C PHE A 348 -15.33 -3.63 20.30
N ASN A 349 -16.44 -3.02 19.86
CA ASN A 349 -17.47 -2.52 20.76
C ASN A 349 -18.11 -3.69 21.55
N PRO A 350 -18.01 -3.75 22.89
CA PRO A 350 -18.55 -4.85 23.68
C PRO A 350 -20.06 -5.07 23.48
N LYS A 351 -20.82 -4.01 23.16
CA LYS A 351 -22.26 -4.12 22.85
C LYS A 351 -22.56 -5.01 21.64
N MET A 352 -21.61 -5.17 20.73
CA MET A 352 -21.75 -6.04 19.55
C MET A 352 -21.44 -7.51 19.86
N TYR A 353 -20.83 -7.81 21.01
CA TYR A 353 -20.33 -9.14 21.36
C TYR A 353 -20.73 -9.54 22.80
N PRO A 354 -22.04 -9.61 23.12
CA PRO A 354 -22.52 -9.79 24.50
C PRO A 354 -22.11 -11.11 25.17
N ARG A 355 -21.61 -12.08 24.41
CA ARG A 355 -21.16 -13.39 24.92
C ARG A 355 -19.67 -13.42 25.27
N SER A 356 -18.94 -12.33 25.05
CA SER A 356 -17.48 -12.28 25.14
C SER A 356 -17.03 -11.09 25.99
N ILE A 357 -15.92 -11.27 26.69
CA ILE A 357 -15.24 -10.21 27.41
C ILE A 357 -14.14 -9.68 26.51
N ILE A 358 -14.03 -8.36 26.39
CA ILE A 358 -13.09 -7.70 25.49
C ILE A 358 -12.33 -6.65 26.28
N SER A 359 -11.01 -6.79 26.36
CA SER A 359 -10.10 -5.83 26.97
C SER A 359 -9.06 -5.39 25.95
N GLN A 360 -9.21 -4.19 25.38
CA GLN A 360 -8.20 -3.62 24.48
C GLN A 360 -7.21 -2.75 25.26
N ARG A 361 -5.92 -3.04 25.12
CA ARG A 361 -4.82 -2.33 25.78
C ARG A 361 -3.96 -1.63 24.75
N GLU A 362 -3.55 -0.42 25.12
CA GLU A 362 -2.70 0.43 24.31
C GLU A 362 -1.38 0.59 25.05
N LEU A 363 -0.26 0.34 24.36
CA LEU A 363 1.07 0.50 24.94
C LEU A 363 1.36 1.97 25.28
N GLY A 364 2.05 2.19 26.39
CA GLY A 364 2.27 3.49 27.00
C GLY A 364 1.07 4.06 27.77
N LYS A 365 -0.15 3.54 27.54
CA LYS A 365 -1.38 4.02 28.19
C LYS A 365 -1.97 3.06 29.20
N HIS A 366 -2.19 1.81 28.80
CA HIS A 366 -2.78 0.76 29.64
C HIS A 366 -1.73 -0.25 30.13
N SER A 367 -0.60 -0.35 29.42
CA SER A 367 0.58 -1.13 29.84
C SER A 367 1.84 -0.43 29.33
N ILE A 368 2.94 -0.57 30.06
CA ILE A 368 4.23 0.06 29.70
C ILE A 368 4.85 -0.66 28.50
N THR A 369 4.88 -2.00 28.52
CA THR A 369 5.48 -2.82 27.46
C THR A 369 4.55 -3.96 27.04
N LEU A 370 4.80 -4.51 25.86
CA LEU A 370 4.10 -5.69 25.35
C LEU A 370 4.35 -6.90 26.27
N HIS A 371 5.60 -7.15 26.64
CA HIS A 371 5.96 -8.19 27.60
C HIS A 371 5.16 -8.13 28.91
N LYS A 372 5.14 -6.97 29.60
CA LYS A 372 4.37 -6.82 30.85
C LYS A 372 2.87 -6.99 30.64
N ALA A 373 2.36 -6.53 29.50
CA ALA A 373 0.96 -6.72 29.17
C ALA A 373 0.63 -8.21 29.06
N LEU A 374 1.43 -8.97 28.30
CA LEU A 374 1.27 -10.41 28.10
C LEU A 374 1.40 -11.20 29.40
N GLU A 375 2.40 -10.88 30.23
CA GLU A 375 2.61 -11.50 31.54
C GLU A 375 1.36 -11.37 32.43
N SER A 376 0.78 -10.18 32.48
CA SER A 376 -0.42 -9.93 33.29
C SER A 376 -1.66 -10.69 32.77
N CYS A 377 -1.73 -11.02 31.47
CA CYS A 377 -2.89 -11.68 30.87
C CYS A 377 -3.08 -13.12 31.36
N VAL A 378 -2.00 -13.79 31.77
CA VAL A 378 -2.05 -15.18 32.26
C VAL A 378 -3.03 -15.34 33.44
N ARG A 379 -3.10 -14.33 34.32
CA ARG A 379 -3.97 -14.35 35.51
C ARG A 379 -5.40 -13.86 35.25
N GLN A 380 -5.75 -13.61 33.99
CA GLN A 380 -7.00 -12.96 33.62
C GLN A 380 -7.94 -13.92 32.89
N THR A 381 -7.75 -15.25 33.03
CA THR A 381 -8.57 -16.25 32.35
C THR A 381 -8.59 -16.00 30.83
N LEU A 382 -7.42 -15.71 30.26
CA LEU A 382 -7.25 -15.41 28.84
C LEU A 382 -7.69 -16.62 27.99
N ASN A 383 -8.47 -16.39 26.94
CA ASN A 383 -8.70 -17.40 25.90
C ASN A 383 -7.94 -17.05 24.62
N VAL A 384 -8.04 -15.79 24.20
CA VAL A 384 -7.45 -15.30 22.96
C VAL A 384 -6.70 -14.01 23.24
N ALA A 385 -5.44 -13.91 22.83
CA ALA A 385 -4.73 -12.65 22.77
C ALA A 385 -4.55 -12.20 21.32
N MET A 386 -4.80 -10.92 21.05
CA MET A 386 -4.35 -10.25 19.84
C MET A 386 -3.17 -9.37 20.18
N VAL A 387 -2.00 -9.78 19.74
CA VAL A 387 -0.75 -9.03 19.85
C VAL A 387 -0.54 -8.30 18.53
N GLY A 388 -0.09 -7.05 18.59
CA GLY A 388 0.29 -6.28 17.40
C GLY A 388 1.42 -6.96 16.61
N GLU A 389 2.61 -6.36 16.61
CA GLU A 389 3.77 -6.87 15.87
C GLU A 389 4.78 -7.50 16.83
N ILE A 390 5.23 -8.72 16.55
CA ILE A 390 6.37 -9.31 17.26
C ILE A 390 7.65 -8.75 16.67
N ARG A 391 8.41 -8.00 17.47
CA ARG A 391 9.60 -7.25 17.01
C ARG A 391 10.93 -7.80 17.52
N ASN A 392 10.90 -8.54 18.62
CA ASN A 392 12.10 -8.98 19.33
C ASN A 392 11.86 -10.37 19.96
N SER A 393 12.96 -10.99 20.41
CA SER A 393 12.95 -12.30 21.04
C SER A 393 12.12 -12.38 22.32
N THR A 394 12.07 -11.31 23.12
CA THR A 394 11.31 -11.28 24.37
C THR A 394 9.80 -11.39 24.12
N ASP A 395 9.27 -10.62 23.16
CA ASP A 395 7.86 -10.67 22.78
C ASP A 395 7.52 -12.00 22.08
N CYS A 396 8.45 -12.51 21.25
CA CYS A 396 8.32 -13.79 20.56
C CYS A 396 8.24 -14.97 21.55
N MET A 397 9.17 -15.03 22.51
CA MET A 397 9.19 -16.08 23.53
C MET A 397 7.90 -16.08 24.35
N MET A 398 7.46 -14.91 24.80
CA MET A 398 6.23 -14.78 25.58
C MET A 398 4.99 -15.25 24.80
N ALA A 399 4.91 -14.92 23.51
CA ALA A 399 3.83 -15.40 22.64
C ALA A 399 3.84 -16.93 22.50
N LEU A 400 5.02 -17.54 22.35
CA LEU A 400 5.17 -19.00 22.26
C LEU A 400 4.84 -19.70 23.59
N GLU A 401 5.26 -19.14 24.72
CA GLU A 401 4.95 -19.67 26.05
C GLU A 401 3.44 -19.62 26.35
N LEU A 402 2.77 -18.50 26.01
CA LEU A 402 1.32 -18.39 26.15
C LEU A 402 0.57 -19.36 25.24
N ALA A 403 1.04 -19.52 24.00
CA ALA A 403 0.49 -20.51 23.07
C ALA A 403 0.63 -21.93 23.63
N GLN A 404 1.80 -22.27 24.19
CA GLN A 404 2.07 -23.54 24.84
C GLN A 404 1.22 -23.77 26.10
N ALA A 405 0.91 -22.71 26.85
CA ALA A 405 0.03 -22.75 28.01
C ALA A 405 -1.47 -22.92 27.67
N GLY A 406 -1.80 -23.08 26.38
CA GLY A 406 -3.16 -23.39 25.93
C GLY A 406 -3.99 -22.18 25.50
N HIS A 407 -3.37 -21.01 25.31
CA HIS A 407 -4.05 -19.83 24.77
C HIS A 407 -3.91 -19.75 23.24
N LEU A 408 -4.86 -19.07 22.57
CA LEU A 408 -4.75 -18.76 21.16
C LEU A 408 -4.18 -17.35 20.99
N ILE A 409 -3.02 -17.25 20.36
CA ILE A 409 -2.30 -15.98 20.18
C ILE A 409 -2.34 -15.60 18.70
N PHE A 410 -3.00 -14.49 18.39
CA PHE A 410 -2.88 -13.83 17.10
C PHE A 410 -1.74 -12.81 17.18
N ALA A 411 -0.84 -12.84 16.20
CA ALA A 411 0.21 -11.84 16.09
C ALA A 411 0.52 -11.54 14.63
N THR A 412 1.22 -10.42 14.40
CA THR A 412 1.72 -10.05 13.08
C THR A 412 3.23 -10.04 13.03
N LEU A 413 3.78 -10.31 11.84
CA LEU A 413 5.21 -10.23 11.54
C LEU A 413 5.44 -9.55 10.20
N HIS A 414 6.56 -8.84 10.07
CA HIS A 414 6.99 -8.29 8.78
C HIS A 414 7.82 -9.31 8.00
N ALA A 415 7.15 -10.31 7.42
CA ALA A 415 7.73 -11.32 6.54
C ALA A 415 6.92 -11.43 5.23
N GLY A 416 7.58 -11.66 4.10
CA GLY A 416 6.93 -11.79 2.79
C GLY A 416 6.20 -13.11 2.60
N THR A 417 6.65 -14.18 3.26
CA THR A 417 6.04 -15.53 3.20
C THR A 417 5.91 -16.17 4.58
N VAL A 418 5.11 -17.23 4.69
CA VAL A 418 5.03 -18.05 5.90
C VAL A 418 6.39 -18.71 6.20
N GLY A 419 7.11 -19.17 5.17
CA GLY A 419 8.44 -19.76 5.33
C GLY A 419 9.44 -18.75 5.92
N GLU A 420 9.48 -17.54 5.37
CA GLU A 420 10.34 -16.46 5.86
C GLU A 420 9.99 -16.08 7.31
N SER A 421 8.71 -16.11 7.70
CA SER A 421 8.30 -15.80 9.08
C SER A 421 8.95 -16.72 10.12
N ILE A 422 9.14 -18.01 9.79
CA ILE A 422 9.81 -18.98 10.66
C ILE A 422 11.29 -18.61 10.82
N GLY A 423 11.98 -18.33 9.71
CA GLY A 423 13.38 -17.90 9.71
C GLY A 423 13.59 -16.66 10.58
N ARG A 424 12.79 -15.62 10.36
CA ARG A 424 12.86 -14.37 11.13
C ARG A 424 12.62 -14.58 12.62
N MET A 425 11.66 -15.42 13.00
CA MET A 425 11.40 -15.72 14.42
C MET A 425 12.58 -16.45 15.07
N ILE A 426 13.24 -17.34 14.35
CA ILE A 426 14.44 -18.06 14.85
C ILE A 426 15.62 -17.09 14.97
N GLU A 427 15.85 -16.24 13.97
CA GLU A 427 16.94 -15.25 13.92
C GLU A 427 16.86 -14.19 15.02
N MET A 428 15.70 -14.01 15.66
CA MET A 428 15.58 -13.14 16.84
C MET A 428 16.38 -13.66 18.05
N PHE A 429 16.72 -14.95 18.07
CA PHE A 429 17.36 -15.61 19.22
C PHE A 429 18.83 -15.94 18.94
N PRO A 430 19.66 -15.99 20.00
CA PRO A 430 21.01 -16.52 19.92
C PRO A 430 21.05 -17.97 19.38
N ALA A 431 22.15 -18.33 18.72
CA ALA A 431 22.29 -19.62 18.02
C ALA A 431 22.16 -20.85 18.94
N ASP A 432 22.53 -20.74 20.22
CA ASP A 432 22.38 -21.79 21.23
C ASP A 432 20.91 -22.08 21.58
N GLN A 433 20.00 -21.14 21.31
CA GLN A 433 18.56 -21.30 21.54
C GLN A 433 17.80 -21.78 20.28
N GLU A 434 18.43 -21.81 19.10
CA GLU A 434 17.77 -22.14 17.82
C GLU A 434 16.94 -23.43 17.92
N LYS A 435 17.51 -24.50 18.48
CA LYS A 435 16.84 -25.80 18.61
C LYS A 435 15.54 -25.69 19.42
N LYS A 436 15.60 -25.05 20.59
CA LYS A 436 14.44 -24.86 21.48
C LYS A 436 13.33 -24.09 20.75
N ILE A 437 13.69 -23.00 20.06
CA ILE A 437 12.72 -22.16 19.35
C ILE A 437 12.07 -22.91 18.19
N ARG A 438 12.84 -23.70 17.44
CA ARG A 438 12.30 -24.58 16.39
C ARG A 438 11.29 -25.57 16.94
N GLU A 439 11.62 -26.25 18.03
CA GLU A 439 10.71 -27.21 18.68
C GLU A 439 9.42 -26.53 19.16
N MET A 440 9.52 -25.34 19.76
CA MET A 440 8.36 -24.56 20.17
C MET A 440 7.51 -24.12 18.97
N LEU A 441 8.13 -23.60 17.90
CA LEU A 441 7.43 -23.20 16.68
C LEU A 441 6.72 -24.38 16.01
N ALA A 442 7.40 -25.53 15.91
CA ALA A 442 6.85 -26.72 15.28
C ALA A 442 5.64 -27.30 16.04
N SER A 443 5.56 -27.02 17.34
CA SER A 443 4.42 -27.39 18.18
C SER A 443 3.32 -26.32 18.20
N GLN A 444 3.69 -25.03 18.21
CA GLN A 444 2.75 -23.93 18.48
C GLN A 444 2.31 -23.16 17.24
N TYR A 445 3.06 -23.10 16.14
CA TYR A 445 2.71 -22.31 14.95
C TYR A 445 1.62 -23.01 14.12
N ARG A 446 0.36 -22.86 14.54
CA ARG A 446 -0.79 -23.60 14.00
C ARG A 446 -1.26 -23.09 12.64
N VAL A 447 -1.20 -21.78 12.44
CA VAL A 447 -1.71 -21.13 11.23
C VAL A 447 -0.78 -20.00 10.83
N GLY A 448 -0.29 -20.03 9.60
CA GLY A 448 0.45 -18.94 8.98
C GLY A 448 -0.30 -18.39 7.79
N LEU A 449 -0.53 -17.08 7.79
CA LEU A 449 -1.00 -16.35 6.62
C LEU A 449 0.11 -15.41 6.15
N ALA A 450 0.33 -15.29 4.83
CA ALA A 450 1.18 -14.24 4.29
C ALA A 450 0.43 -13.48 3.20
N GLN A 451 0.35 -12.15 3.34
CA GLN A 451 -0.55 -11.29 2.58
C GLN A 451 0.19 -10.16 1.89
N ILE A 452 -0.15 -9.94 0.61
CA ILE A 452 0.18 -8.75 -0.15
C ILE A 452 -1.09 -8.18 -0.79
N LEU A 453 -1.06 -6.89 -1.12
CA LEU A 453 -2.13 -6.22 -1.86
C LEU A 453 -1.57 -5.80 -3.21
N VAL A 454 -2.22 -6.24 -4.29
CA VAL A 454 -1.81 -5.97 -5.67
C VAL A 454 -2.87 -5.16 -6.40
N ARG A 455 -2.49 -4.53 -7.49
CA ARG A 455 -3.41 -3.79 -8.35
C ARG A 455 -4.19 -4.77 -9.23
N GLY A 456 -5.52 -4.69 -9.21
CA GLY A 456 -6.40 -5.41 -10.12
C GLY A 456 -6.52 -4.74 -11.48
N LEU A 457 -7.09 -5.46 -12.46
CA LEU A 457 -7.22 -4.98 -13.85
C LEU A 457 -8.00 -3.67 -13.98
N GLU A 458 -9.04 -3.47 -13.17
CA GLU A 458 -9.87 -2.24 -13.20
C GLU A 458 -9.36 -1.17 -12.21
N GLY A 459 -8.16 -1.35 -11.66
CA GLY A 459 -7.56 -0.43 -10.70
C GLY A 459 -8.03 -0.61 -9.25
N GLN A 460 -8.90 -1.58 -8.98
CA GLN A 460 -9.23 -2.02 -7.63
C GLN A 460 -8.00 -2.67 -6.95
N VAL A 461 -8.08 -2.88 -5.64
CA VAL A 461 -7.03 -3.57 -4.87
C VAL A 461 -7.44 -5.03 -4.64
N GLU A 462 -6.59 -5.94 -5.08
CA GLU A 462 -6.76 -7.38 -4.90
C GLU A 462 -5.86 -7.90 -3.77
N MET A 463 -6.39 -8.80 -2.95
CA MET A 463 -5.62 -9.49 -1.93
C MET A 463 -5.02 -10.77 -2.51
N VAL A 464 -3.72 -10.97 -2.30
CA VAL A 464 -3.07 -12.27 -2.47
C VAL A 464 -2.77 -12.81 -1.08
N LEU A 465 -3.14 -14.06 -0.82
CA LEU A 465 -3.04 -14.67 0.51
C LEU A 465 -2.48 -16.09 0.42
N GLU A 466 -1.23 -16.25 0.84
CA GLU A 466 -0.65 -17.55 1.15
C GLU A 466 -1.19 -18.06 2.49
N ARG A 467 -1.53 -19.36 2.55
CA ARG A 467 -2.19 -20.01 3.67
C ARG A 467 -1.49 -21.31 4.04
N MET A 468 -1.09 -21.40 5.29
CA MET A 468 -0.46 -22.58 5.89
C MET A 468 -1.22 -23.02 7.13
N TRP A 469 -1.43 -24.32 7.24
CA TRP A 469 -1.93 -24.96 8.46
C TRP A 469 -0.90 -25.99 8.94
N LEU A 470 -0.71 -26.10 10.25
CA LEU A 470 0.26 -27.03 10.79
C LEU A 470 -0.19 -28.48 10.57
N ASN A 471 0.66 -29.25 9.89
CA ASN A 471 0.58 -30.70 9.77
C ASN A 471 1.95 -31.32 10.09
N ASP A 472 2.04 -32.66 10.09
CA ASP A 472 3.28 -33.35 10.47
C ASP A 472 4.47 -33.03 9.54
N LYS A 473 4.21 -32.76 8.25
CA LYS A 473 5.26 -32.37 7.29
C LYS A 473 5.76 -30.96 7.51
N ILE A 474 4.88 -30.03 7.85
CA ILE A 474 5.26 -28.68 8.26
C ILE A 474 6.02 -28.73 9.59
N ARG A 475 5.59 -29.57 10.55
CA ARG A 475 6.30 -29.75 11.83
C ARG A 475 7.73 -30.22 11.60
N GLU A 476 7.90 -31.28 10.79
CA GLU A 476 9.21 -31.81 10.43
C GLU A 476 10.10 -30.76 9.74
N LEU A 477 9.51 -29.95 8.85
CA LEU A 477 10.19 -28.84 8.19
C LEU A 477 10.70 -27.78 9.19
N ILE A 478 9.92 -27.45 10.21
CA ILE A 478 10.30 -26.43 11.20
C ILE A 478 11.37 -26.96 12.16
N GLU A 479 11.22 -28.20 12.65
CA GLU A 479 12.13 -28.83 13.62
C GLU A 479 13.54 -29.03 13.06
N LYS A 480 13.64 -29.51 11.81
CA LYS A 480 14.92 -29.87 11.20
C LYS A 480 15.55 -28.66 10.51
N LYS A 481 16.80 -28.36 10.85
CA LYS A 481 17.65 -27.54 9.99
C LYS A 481 17.87 -28.32 8.69
N GLN A 482 17.35 -27.81 7.58
CA GLN A 482 17.42 -28.54 6.33
C GLN A 482 18.87 -28.75 5.90
N LYS A 483 19.17 -29.95 5.40
CA LYS A 483 20.49 -30.27 4.88
C LYS A 483 20.60 -29.76 3.45
N PRO A 484 21.76 -29.22 3.04
CA PRO A 484 22.01 -28.84 1.65
C PRO A 484 21.66 -29.99 0.69
N GLY A 485 20.75 -29.74 -0.25
CA GLY A 485 20.33 -30.71 -1.28
C GLY A 485 19.09 -31.57 -0.96
N GLU A 486 18.54 -31.54 0.26
CA GLU A 486 17.28 -32.21 0.65
C GLU A 486 16.17 -31.20 1.02
N GLU A 487 16.34 -29.96 0.59
CA GLU A 487 15.53 -28.81 1.00
C GLU A 487 14.15 -28.83 0.35
N LYS A 488 13.16 -29.43 1.02
CA LYS A 488 11.76 -29.16 0.68
C LYS A 488 11.41 -27.76 1.15
N SER A 489 11.08 -26.87 0.22
CA SER A 489 10.69 -25.52 0.61
C SER A 489 9.29 -25.51 1.22
N MET A 490 9.00 -24.52 2.09
CA MET A 490 7.64 -24.28 2.59
C MET A 490 6.64 -24.22 1.43
N ARG A 491 7.00 -23.52 0.35
CA ARG A 491 6.19 -23.38 -0.86
C ARG A 491 5.73 -24.71 -1.43
N GLU A 492 6.65 -25.66 -1.63
CA GLU A 492 6.31 -26.97 -2.20
C GLU A 492 5.33 -27.75 -1.34
N LEU A 493 5.46 -27.66 -0.01
CA LEU A 493 4.53 -28.31 0.91
C LEU A 493 3.13 -27.68 0.84
N LEU A 494 3.04 -26.35 0.75
CA LEU A 494 1.75 -25.67 0.58
C LEU A 494 1.08 -26.09 -0.73
N GLU A 495 1.84 -26.13 -1.82
CA GLU A 495 1.32 -26.50 -3.13
C GLU A 495 0.78 -27.92 -3.19
N MET A 496 1.48 -28.85 -2.52
CA MET A 496 1.10 -30.26 -2.46
C MET A 496 -0.17 -30.50 -1.64
N HIS A 497 -0.49 -29.62 -0.69
CA HIS A 497 -1.65 -29.72 0.21
C HIS A 497 -2.81 -28.79 -0.16
N LYS A 498 -2.79 -28.21 -1.37
CA LYS A 498 -3.86 -27.29 -1.81
C LYS A 498 -5.22 -27.96 -1.86
N GLU A 499 -5.35 -29.06 -2.60
CA GLU A 499 -6.62 -29.75 -2.75
C GLU A 499 -7.07 -30.46 -1.46
N SER A 500 -6.13 -31.05 -0.71
CA SER A 500 -6.44 -31.87 0.46
C SER A 500 -6.73 -31.07 1.74
N ALA A 501 -6.11 -29.89 1.89
CA ALA A 501 -6.17 -29.11 3.13
C ALA A 501 -6.48 -27.61 2.92
N GLY A 502 -6.64 -27.14 1.67
CA GLY A 502 -6.87 -25.73 1.36
C GLY A 502 -5.66 -24.83 1.65
N MET A 503 -4.46 -25.41 1.76
CA MET A 503 -3.21 -24.65 1.80
C MET A 503 -2.95 -24.01 0.44
N GLU A 504 -2.22 -22.90 0.40
CA GLU A 504 -1.98 -22.25 -0.88
C GLU A 504 -0.72 -21.40 -0.78
N SER A 505 0.17 -21.51 -1.78
CA SER A 505 1.32 -20.61 -1.90
C SER A 505 0.91 -19.25 -2.49
N LEU A 506 1.74 -18.21 -2.31
CA LEU A 506 1.49 -16.90 -2.96
C LEU A 506 1.31 -17.04 -4.48
N ASP A 507 2.16 -17.84 -5.13
CA ASP A 507 2.11 -18.09 -6.57
C ASP A 507 0.78 -18.72 -6.97
N GLN A 508 0.33 -19.78 -6.29
CA GLN A 508 -0.95 -20.43 -6.58
C GLN A 508 -2.14 -19.48 -6.41
N CYS A 509 -2.11 -18.61 -5.39
CA CYS A 509 -3.13 -17.60 -5.18
C CYS A 509 -3.16 -16.59 -6.34
N MET A 510 -2.00 -16.09 -6.79
CA MET A 510 -1.92 -15.16 -7.93
C MET A 510 -2.36 -15.81 -9.22
N VAL A 511 -1.99 -17.08 -9.45
CA VAL A 511 -2.46 -17.88 -10.60
C VAL A 511 -3.98 -17.95 -10.62
N GLY A 512 -4.61 -18.23 -9.47
CA GLY A 512 -6.06 -18.25 -9.36
C GLY A 512 -6.71 -16.90 -9.68
N LEU A 513 -6.12 -15.80 -9.20
CA LEU A 513 -6.60 -14.44 -9.51
C LEU A 513 -6.43 -14.09 -11.00
N LEU A 514 -5.32 -14.51 -11.62
CA LEU A 514 -5.07 -14.31 -13.06
C LEU A 514 -6.08 -15.08 -13.90
N GLN A 515 -6.30 -16.36 -13.59
CA GLN A 515 -7.28 -17.20 -14.28
C GLN A 515 -8.72 -16.69 -14.11
N ALA A 516 -9.03 -16.07 -12.96
CA ALA A 516 -10.29 -15.39 -12.71
C ALA A 516 -10.42 -14.01 -13.40
N GLY A 517 -9.40 -13.57 -14.15
CA GLY A 517 -9.41 -12.27 -14.84
C GLY A 517 -9.37 -11.07 -13.89
N ARG A 518 -8.77 -11.21 -12.69
CA ARG A 518 -8.72 -10.14 -11.67
C ARG A 518 -7.42 -9.33 -11.70
N ILE A 519 -6.32 -9.96 -12.13
CA ILE A 519 -4.99 -9.33 -12.25
C ILE A 519 -4.39 -9.61 -13.63
N SER A 520 -3.34 -8.89 -14.03
CA SER A 520 -2.59 -9.14 -15.26
C SER A 520 -1.38 -10.06 -15.04
N GLU A 521 -0.83 -10.59 -16.13
CA GLU A 521 0.43 -11.36 -16.11
C GLU A 521 1.58 -10.54 -15.53
N ASP A 522 1.68 -9.25 -15.89
CA ASP A 522 2.69 -8.33 -15.36
C ASP A 522 2.60 -8.22 -13.83
N VAL A 523 1.39 -8.13 -13.29
CA VAL A 523 1.17 -8.07 -11.84
C VAL A 523 1.61 -9.36 -11.17
N LEU A 524 1.28 -10.52 -11.75
CA LEU A 524 1.69 -11.83 -11.23
C LEU A 524 3.23 -11.97 -11.26
N MET A 525 3.87 -11.65 -12.38
CA MET A 525 5.31 -11.80 -12.55
C MET A 525 6.12 -10.83 -11.68
N PHE A 526 5.63 -9.60 -11.51
CA PHE A 526 6.29 -8.60 -10.66
C PHE A 526 6.19 -8.92 -9.17
N ASN A 527 5.06 -9.51 -8.72
CA ASN A 527 4.80 -9.76 -7.30
C ASN A 527 5.12 -11.19 -6.85
N SER A 528 5.45 -12.11 -7.77
CA SER A 528 5.88 -13.46 -7.41
C SER A 528 7.18 -13.40 -6.60
N PRO A 529 7.30 -14.14 -5.48
CA PRO A 529 8.55 -14.22 -4.74
C PRO A 529 9.65 -14.96 -5.52
N ASN A 530 9.31 -15.73 -6.56
CA ASN A 530 10.28 -16.30 -7.50
C ASN A 530 9.60 -16.50 -8.87
N PRO A 531 9.69 -15.48 -9.76
CA PRO A 531 9.06 -15.50 -11.07
C PRO A 531 9.60 -16.62 -11.98
N ASP A 532 10.89 -16.93 -11.92
CA ASP A 532 11.51 -18.01 -12.71
C ASP A 532 10.89 -19.37 -12.35
N ALA A 533 10.63 -19.60 -11.07
CA ALA A 533 9.93 -20.81 -10.63
C ALA A 533 8.49 -20.86 -11.16
N VAL A 534 7.81 -19.72 -11.32
CA VAL A 534 6.48 -19.69 -11.94
C VAL A 534 6.55 -20.08 -13.41
N LEU A 535 7.53 -19.55 -14.15
CA LEU A 535 7.75 -19.90 -15.56
C LEU A 535 8.04 -21.39 -15.73
N TYR A 536 8.97 -21.93 -14.92
CA TYR A 536 9.32 -23.35 -14.95
C TYR A 536 8.14 -24.27 -14.62
N ARG A 537 7.21 -23.82 -13.77
CA ARG A 537 6.05 -24.59 -13.33
C ARG A 537 4.75 -24.20 -14.05
N LYS A 538 4.80 -23.43 -15.14
CA LYS A 538 3.60 -22.88 -15.80
C LYS A 538 2.58 -23.97 -16.14
N GLU A 539 3.03 -25.12 -16.65
CA GLU A 539 2.16 -26.24 -17.00
C GLU A 539 1.51 -26.86 -15.76
N LYS A 540 2.30 -27.11 -14.70
CA LYS A 540 1.81 -27.62 -13.41
C LYS A 540 0.80 -26.66 -12.77
N LEU A 541 0.96 -25.36 -12.97
CA LEU A 541 0.07 -24.31 -12.47
C LEU A 541 -1.14 -24.06 -13.40
N GLY A 542 -1.23 -24.74 -14.55
CA GLY A 542 -2.29 -24.51 -15.53
C GLY A 542 -2.26 -23.11 -16.14
N LEU A 543 -1.06 -22.51 -16.25
CA LEU A 543 -0.85 -21.17 -16.81
C LEU A 543 -0.56 -21.23 -18.31
N LYS A 544 -1.23 -20.34 -19.04
CA LYS A 544 -0.84 -19.94 -20.41
C LYS A 544 -0.45 -18.47 -20.35
N LEU A 545 0.84 -18.19 -20.46
CA LEU A 545 1.38 -16.83 -20.43
C LEU A 545 1.54 -16.30 -21.85
N SER A 546 1.43 -14.99 -22.01
CA SER A 546 1.71 -14.32 -23.28
C SER A 546 3.18 -14.45 -23.68
N ALA A 547 3.46 -14.25 -24.97
CA ALA A 547 4.82 -14.28 -25.52
C ALA A 547 5.78 -13.27 -24.85
N LYS A 548 5.25 -12.27 -24.13
CA LYS A 548 6.05 -11.32 -23.33
C LYS A 548 6.78 -12.01 -22.18
N TRP A 549 6.15 -12.98 -21.54
CA TRP A 549 6.70 -13.67 -20.35
C TRP A 549 7.08 -15.13 -20.64
N ASP A 550 6.57 -15.71 -21.73
CA ASP A 550 6.93 -17.06 -22.17
C ASP A 550 8.13 -17.04 -23.15
N MET A 551 9.31 -16.67 -22.67
CA MET A 551 10.54 -16.71 -23.49
C MET A 551 11.13 -18.12 -23.67
N THR A 552 10.61 -19.14 -22.97
CA THR A 552 11.23 -20.47 -22.87
C THR A 552 10.54 -21.58 -23.68
N GLY A 553 9.44 -21.31 -24.39
CA GLY A 553 8.67 -22.39 -25.04
C GLY A 553 8.61 -22.42 -26.56
N HIS A 554 8.68 -21.29 -27.27
CA HIS A 554 8.40 -21.25 -28.71
C HIS A 554 9.51 -20.66 -29.57
N THR A 555 10.51 -20.01 -28.98
CA THR A 555 11.58 -19.38 -29.75
C THR A 555 12.79 -20.31 -29.89
N ILE A 556 13.11 -21.11 -28.86
CA ILE A 556 14.24 -22.03 -28.89
C ILE A 556 13.94 -23.27 -29.73
N GLU A 557 12.80 -23.94 -29.53
CA GLU A 557 12.42 -25.09 -30.38
C GLU A 557 12.26 -24.68 -31.86
N LYS A 558 11.68 -23.51 -32.11
CA LYS A 558 11.50 -22.99 -33.46
C LYS A 558 12.82 -22.54 -34.09
N ALA A 559 13.74 -21.96 -33.31
CA ALA A 559 15.10 -21.69 -33.76
C ALA A 559 15.89 -23.00 -33.99
N MET A 560 15.74 -24.00 -33.14
CA MET A 560 16.41 -25.30 -33.29
C MET A 560 15.87 -26.10 -34.48
N ASP A 561 14.58 -25.98 -34.80
CA ASP A 561 13.97 -26.51 -36.02
C ASP A 561 14.39 -25.69 -37.27
N GLU A 562 14.46 -24.35 -37.20
CA GLU A 562 14.94 -23.49 -38.29
C GLU A 562 16.43 -23.68 -38.61
N PHE A 563 17.25 -24.00 -37.60
CA PHE A 563 18.69 -24.24 -37.76
C PHE A 563 19.06 -25.74 -37.84
N GLY A 564 18.09 -26.66 -37.75
CA GLY A 564 18.30 -28.10 -37.96
C GLY A 564 19.22 -28.78 -36.95
N ILE A 565 19.26 -28.32 -35.69
CA ILE A 565 20.25 -28.78 -34.66
C ILE A 565 19.66 -29.84 -33.71
N LYS A 566 18.43 -30.32 -33.99
CA LYS A 566 17.76 -31.33 -33.17
C LYS A 566 18.57 -32.64 -33.15
N GLY A 567 19.01 -33.07 -31.96
CA GLY A 567 19.79 -34.32 -31.77
C GLY A 567 21.32 -34.17 -31.75
N LYS A 568 21.87 -32.95 -31.70
CA LYS A 568 23.32 -32.69 -31.59
C LYS A 568 23.74 -32.07 -30.26
N GLU A 569 23.09 -32.49 -29.17
CA GLU A 569 23.26 -31.91 -27.83
C GLU A 569 24.70 -32.06 -27.31
N ASP A 570 25.39 -33.16 -27.66
CA ASP A 570 26.76 -33.44 -27.22
C ASP A 570 27.84 -32.60 -27.93
N GLU A 571 27.59 -32.10 -29.15
CA GLU A 571 28.55 -31.26 -29.89
C GLU A 571 28.63 -29.83 -29.32
N VAL A 572 27.52 -29.31 -28.76
CA VAL A 572 27.45 -27.92 -28.24
C VAL A 572 28.13 -27.79 -26.87
N VAL A 573 28.05 -28.82 -26.02
CA VAL A 573 28.67 -28.84 -24.69
C VAL A 573 30.21 -28.89 -24.79
N SER A 574 30.75 -29.58 -25.80
CA SER A 574 32.20 -29.65 -26.03
C SER A 574 32.83 -28.31 -26.44
N LEU A 575 32.09 -27.42 -27.08
CA LEU A 575 32.55 -26.09 -27.50
C LEU A 575 32.65 -25.07 -26.34
N GLN A 576 31.95 -25.29 -25.22
CA GLN A 576 32.04 -24.42 -24.04
C GLN A 576 33.23 -24.74 -23.13
N LEU A 577 33.66 -26.01 -23.06
CA LEU A 577 34.78 -26.42 -22.19
C LEU A 577 36.16 -26.00 -22.72
N ASP A 578 36.30 -25.77 -24.03
CA ASP A 578 37.58 -25.36 -24.63
C ASP A 578 37.87 -23.84 -24.46
N ARG A 579 36.85 -23.03 -24.17
CA ARG A 579 37.02 -21.58 -23.88
C ARG A 579 37.54 -21.29 -22.47
N SER A 580 37.39 -22.22 -21.52
CA SER A 580 37.94 -22.10 -20.16
C SER A 580 39.43 -22.44 -20.04
N ARG A 581 40.07 -22.96 -21.09
CA ARG A 581 41.52 -23.25 -21.11
C ARG A 581 42.36 -22.16 -21.78
N ARG A 582 41.74 -21.10 -22.31
CA ARG A 582 42.41 -19.92 -22.84
C ARG A 582 41.85 -18.65 -22.19
N ARG A 583 42.16 -18.44 -20.91
CA ARG A 583 42.20 -17.12 -20.28
C ARG A 583 43.05 -17.17 -19.02
#